data_AF-A0AAD8C9R3-F1
#
_entry.id   AF-A0AAD8C9R3-F1
#
_cell.length_a   1.000
_cell.length_b   1.000
_cell.length_c   1.000
_cell.angle_alpha   90.00
_cell.angle_beta   90.00
_cell.angle_gamma   90.00
#
_symmetry.space_group_name_H-M   'P 1'
#
loop_
_entity.id
_entity.type
_entity.pdbx_description
1 polymer ?
#
loop_
_entity_poly.entity_id
_entity_poly.type
_entity_poly.pdbx_seq_one_letter_code
_entity_poly.pdbx_strand_id
1 'polypeptide(L)'
;MLSAHKNSPPDARDTEEKEKGLTFRCDDINGVHDIGSLTQPKMFVILKALVFAFLIDKVYTGSVSCQPHNCIAGQAYCQDYGSNCVCYKPYSWGRGDFACYRDNEISAEVKNDPELTTFNNDTVKFQYPCRYLLTELELQLQNAHGKEIGQCFFKVHAFHKRINGKIVVDGIEIAAKFLLGYDHEKSLSIITYGQEGHVTLGGTDNDYLDNGSYDDELTHGPVIYSDSDSNLHVKRYRNSHNRQYVFEVEGCGFRSTFVPFDLHDGIKSAYIPGISVAVDCDNHPQWLNTHKVLALPPASQGGPTIGSIAHEVGLTRQQAMAYRAFTAHVEQSQPDSCQECTDVADSFKKCSDYELSVAWDKCYWILDTPSFIRCISKDYPDTSSESHLSYFATCIEHYCDGFHQCDELRKCSCHNDHLDNILTSTCKY
;
A
#
# COMPACT_ATOMS: atom_id res chain seq x y z
N MET A 1 -38.64 37.29 -32.58
CA MET A 1 -38.72 37.66 -31.14
C MET A 1 -39.29 36.47 -30.39
N LEU A 2 -38.44 35.68 -29.75
CA LEU A 2 -38.72 34.88 -28.54
C LEU A 2 -37.40 34.21 -28.12
N SER A 3 -37.20 34.22 -26.80
CA SER A 3 -35.92 34.24 -26.10
C SER A 3 -35.31 32.84 -25.92
N ALA A 4 -33.98 32.76 -26.07
CA ALA A 4 -33.18 31.58 -25.76
C ALA A 4 -32.90 31.50 -24.25
N HIS A 5 -33.32 30.42 -23.60
CA HIS A 5 -32.87 30.06 -22.25
C HIS A 5 -31.61 29.20 -22.36
N LYS A 6 -30.46 29.78 -21.99
CA LYS A 6 -29.24 29.07 -21.64
C LYS A 6 -29.39 28.47 -20.24
N ASN A 7 -29.36 27.15 -20.13
CA ASN A 7 -29.14 26.48 -18.85
C ASN A 7 -27.64 26.26 -18.69
N SER A 8 -27.07 26.84 -17.64
CA SER A 8 -25.69 26.60 -17.20
C SER A 8 -25.69 25.40 -16.24
N PRO A 9 -24.68 24.53 -16.25
CA PRO A 9 -24.59 23.41 -15.30
C PRO A 9 -24.22 23.91 -13.89
N PRO A 10 -24.56 23.15 -12.83
CA PRO A 10 -24.32 23.56 -11.45
C PRO A 10 -22.85 23.38 -11.06
N ASP A 11 -22.32 24.39 -10.36
CA ASP A 11 -21.02 24.40 -9.69
C ASP A 11 -20.85 23.18 -8.77
N ALA A 12 -19.86 22.35 -9.08
CA ALA A 12 -19.27 21.40 -8.14
C ALA A 12 -18.47 22.21 -7.10
N ARG A 13 -19.01 22.34 -5.89
CA ARG A 13 -18.24 22.80 -4.73
C ARG A 13 -17.55 21.59 -4.12
N ASP A 14 -16.28 21.42 -4.45
CA ASP A 14 -15.37 20.61 -3.65
C ASP A 14 -15.14 21.31 -2.32
N THR A 15 -15.58 20.67 -1.23
CA THR A 15 -15.18 21.02 0.13
C THR A 15 -13.72 20.61 0.32
N GLU A 16 -12.85 21.62 0.23
CA GLU A 16 -11.43 21.54 0.56
C GLU A 16 -11.26 21.36 2.08
N GLU A 17 -11.15 20.11 2.53
CA GLU A 17 -10.77 19.77 3.90
C GLU A 17 -9.24 19.94 4.02
N LYS A 18 -8.80 21.06 4.60
CA LYS A 18 -7.39 21.35 4.85
C LYS A 18 -6.86 20.51 6.01
N GLU A 19 -6.48 19.27 5.73
CA GLU A 19 -5.45 18.61 6.54
C GLU A 19 -4.10 19.28 6.24
N LYS A 20 -3.53 19.91 7.27
CA LYS A 20 -2.14 20.36 7.23
C LYS A 20 -1.23 19.13 7.35
N GLY A 21 -1.07 18.38 6.26
CA GLY A 21 -0.02 17.38 6.13
C GLY A 21 1.33 18.08 6.11
N LEU A 22 2.12 17.93 7.18
CA LEU A 22 3.56 18.20 7.12
C LEU A 22 4.16 17.23 6.10
N THR A 23 4.52 17.75 4.93
CA THR A 23 5.22 16.98 3.90
C THR A 23 6.71 17.08 4.21
N PHE A 24 7.31 15.97 4.65
CA PHE A 24 8.76 15.86 4.82
C PHE A 24 9.38 15.36 3.52
N ARG A 25 10.40 16.06 3.02
CA ARG A 25 11.15 15.68 1.81
C ARG A 25 12.53 15.22 2.23
N CYS A 26 13.06 14.15 1.62
CA CYS A 26 14.46 13.76 1.83
C CYS A 26 15.43 14.92 1.52
N ASP A 27 15.04 15.87 0.67
CA ASP A 27 15.85 17.03 0.32
C ASP A 27 15.84 18.15 1.37
N ASP A 28 14.83 18.20 2.25
CA ASP A 28 14.74 19.21 3.31
C ASP A 28 15.74 18.92 4.46
N ILE A 29 16.28 17.71 4.52
CA ILE A 29 17.21 17.24 5.57
C ILE A 29 18.67 17.59 5.22
N ASN A 30 19.00 17.71 3.94
CA ASN A 30 20.38 17.99 3.47
C ASN A 30 20.79 19.47 3.56
N GLY A 31 19.94 20.35 4.10
CA GLY A 31 20.12 21.80 4.07
C GLY A 31 20.82 22.46 5.26
N VAL A 32 21.21 21.73 6.32
CA VAL A 32 21.74 22.37 7.55
C VAL A 32 22.94 21.62 8.12
N HIS A 33 24.13 21.89 7.59
CA HIS A 33 25.37 21.80 8.36
C HIS A 33 26.29 22.96 8.01
N ASP A 34 26.17 24.05 8.77
CA ASP A 34 27.28 24.98 8.96
C ASP A 34 27.44 25.29 10.46
N ILE A 35 28.69 25.28 10.90
CA ILE A 35 29.12 24.92 12.25
C ILE A 35 29.16 26.16 13.15
N GLY A 36 28.37 26.15 14.23
CA GLY A 36 28.44 27.12 15.32
C GLY A 36 28.96 26.49 16.61
N SER A 37 30.29 26.51 16.79
CA SER A 37 30.97 26.19 18.05
C SER A 37 30.46 27.07 19.20
N LEU A 38 29.91 26.46 20.25
CA LEU A 38 29.67 27.15 21.52
C LEU A 38 30.02 26.27 22.72
N THR A 39 30.87 26.86 23.55
CA THR A 39 31.54 26.37 24.75
C THR A 39 30.59 26.02 25.90
N GLN A 40 30.93 24.94 26.61
CA GLN A 40 30.32 24.49 27.88
C GLN A 40 30.37 25.56 29.00
N PRO A 41 29.47 25.46 30.00
CA PRO A 41 29.96 24.94 31.29
C PRO A 41 29.00 24.03 32.10
N LYS A 42 29.63 23.12 32.86
CA LYS A 42 29.34 22.68 34.25
C LYS A 42 28.13 21.78 34.55
N MET A 43 28.40 20.47 34.49
CA MET A 43 28.46 19.53 35.63
C MET A 43 27.75 19.96 36.93
N PHE A 44 26.41 19.79 37.05
CA PHE A 44 25.72 19.69 38.36
C PHE A 44 24.25 19.21 38.26
N VAL A 45 23.90 18.20 37.45
CA VAL A 45 22.52 17.61 37.45
C VAL A 45 22.51 16.11 37.15
N ILE A 46 23.30 15.29 37.87
CA ILE A 46 23.34 13.82 37.61
C ILE A 46 22.47 13.00 38.59
N LEU A 47 22.05 13.54 39.74
CA LEU A 47 21.34 12.73 40.74
C LEU A 47 19.80 12.77 40.70
N LYS A 48 19.18 13.71 39.97
CA LYS A 48 17.70 13.75 39.78
C LYS A 48 17.20 13.04 38.52
N ALA A 49 18.07 12.81 37.54
CA ALA A 49 17.71 12.14 36.28
C ALA A 49 17.51 10.62 36.46
N LEU A 50 18.26 9.98 37.37
CA LEU A 50 18.18 8.53 37.60
C LEU A 50 16.88 8.08 38.30
N VAL A 51 16.26 8.94 39.11
CA VAL A 51 14.97 8.62 39.78
C VAL A 51 13.78 8.86 38.85
N PHE A 52 13.89 9.78 37.88
CA PHE A 52 12.87 9.96 36.84
C PHE A 52 12.93 8.88 35.76
N ALA A 53 14.12 8.35 35.43
CA ALA A 53 14.26 7.25 34.48
C ALA A 53 13.60 5.95 34.97
N PHE A 54 13.69 5.64 36.27
CA PHE A 54 13.07 4.42 36.84
C PHE A 54 11.54 4.50 37.00
N LEU A 55 10.93 5.70 36.97
CA LEU A 55 9.48 5.86 36.99
C LEU A 55 8.85 5.89 35.59
N ILE A 56 9.65 6.11 34.53
CA ILE A 56 9.19 6.02 33.14
C ILE A 56 9.19 4.56 32.65
N ASP A 57 9.96 3.65 33.25
CA ASP A 57 9.96 2.21 32.87
C ASP A 57 8.69 1.43 33.27
N LYS A 58 7.72 2.10 33.91
CA LYS A 58 6.32 1.67 33.85
C LYS A 58 5.61 2.36 32.67
N VAL A 59 6.23 2.35 31.49
CA VAL A 59 5.49 2.58 30.24
C VAL A 59 4.42 1.49 30.21
N TYR A 60 3.17 1.93 30.27
CA TYR A 60 2.00 1.08 30.09
C TYR A 60 2.20 0.21 28.84
N THR A 61 2.51 -1.07 29.03
CA THR A 61 2.64 -2.06 27.94
C THR A 61 1.29 -2.53 27.41
N GLY A 62 0.19 -1.93 27.87
CA GLY A 62 -1.15 -2.17 27.33
C GLY A 62 -1.45 -1.24 26.17
N SER A 63 -2.19 -1.73 25.17
CA SER A 63 -2.79 -0.88 24.15
C SER A 63 -3.65 0.21 24.80
N VAL A 64 -3.44 1.46 24.38
CA VAL A 64 -4.26 2.58 24.85
C VAL A 64 -5.51 2.60 23.98
N SER A 65 -6.67 2.37 24.60
CA SER A 65 -7.94 2.45 23.88
C SER A 65 -8.20 3.90 23.47
N CYS A 66 -8.12 4.13 22.17
CA CYS A 66 -8.57 5.33 21.47
C CYS A 66 -9.76 4.89 20.61
N GLN A 67 -10.68 5.79 20.29
CA GLN A 67 -11.84 5.50 19.44
C GLN A 67 -11.62 6.21 18.10
N PRO A 68 -11.89 5.54 16.96
CA PRO A 68 -12.44 4.18 16.82
C PRO A 68 -11.40 3.05 16.92
N HIS A 69 -10.09 3.35 16.92
CA HIS A 69 -9.01 2.36 16.89
C HIS A 69 -8.02 2.54 18.05
N ASN A 70 -7.37 1.46 18.46
CA ASN A 70 -6.32 1.50 19.46
C ASN A 70 -5.05 2.15 18.90
N CYS A 71 -4.36 2.91 19.74
CA CYS A 71 -3.04 3.42 19.37
C CYS A 71 -1.99 2.31 19.44
N ILE A 72 -0.98 2.38 18.57
CA ILE A 72 0.16 1.47 18.54
C ILE A 72 0.89 1.55 19.89
N ALA A 73 0.79 0.48 20.66
CA ALA A 73 1.48 0.36 21.94
C ALA A 73 2.98 0.50 21.69
N GLY A 74 3.61 1.36 22.48
CA GLY A 74 5.03 1.60 22.34
C GLY A 74 5.43 2.41 21.08
N GLN A 75 4.49 3.10 20.40
CA GLN A 75 4.84 4.11 19.37
C GLN A 75 3.93 5.34 19.35
N ALA A 76 2.71 5.23 19.87
CA ALA A 76 1.74 6.31 19.91
C ALA A 76 1.00 6.39 21.25
N TYR A 77 0.39 7.54 21.51
CA TYR A 77 -0.52 7.77 22.64
C TYR A 77 -1.83 8.38 22.13
N CYS A 78 -2.89 8.19 22.91
CA CYS A 78 -4.19 8.74 22.58
C CYS A 78 -4.31 10.18 23.11
N GLN A 79 -4.48 11.13 22.20
CA GLN A 79 -4.70 12.55 22.46
C GLN A 79 -6.20 12.89 22.33
N ASP A 80 -6.57 14.11 22.77
CA ASP A 80 -7.89 14.72 22.55
C ASP A 80 -9.06 13.86 23.04
N TYR A 81 -9.05 13.54 24.34
CA TYR A 81 -10.11 12.83 25.05
C TYR A 81 -10.49 11.46 24.47
N GLY A 82 -9.56 10.78 23.81
CA GLY A 82 -9.87 9.46 23.27
C GLY A 82 -10.02 9.40 21.75
N SER A 83 -9.76 10.48 21.00
CA SER A 83 -10.19 10.57 19.59
C SER A 83 -9.06 10.53 18.56
N ASN A 84 -7.81 10.74 18.95
CA ASN A 84 -6.71 10.82 18.00
C ASN A 84 -5.45 10.11 18.51
N CYS A 85 -4.87 9.21 17.71
CA CYS A 85 -3.61 8.56 18.04
C CYS A 85 -2.43 9.35 17.47
N VAL A 86 -1.56 9.85 18.37
CA VAL A 86 -0.41 10.68 18.03
C VAL A 86 0.87 9.93 18.32
N CYS A 87 1.79 9.90 17.36
CA CYS A 87 3.09 9.26 17.49
C CYS A 87 3.97 9.98 18.52
N TYR A 88 4.73 9.21 19.30
CA TYR A 88 5.68 9.76 20.26
C TYR A 88 7.13 9.66 19.76
N LYS A 89 8.03 10.49 20.31
CA LYS A 89 9.46 10.44 19.98
C LYS A 89 10.10 9.07 20.32
N PRO A 90 10.90 8.48 19.42
CA PRO A 90 11.57 9.13 18.29
C PRO A 90 10.73 9.27 17.02
N TYR A 91 9.53 8.69 16.96
CA TYR A 91 8.60 8.92 15.88
C TYR A 91 8.01 10.33 15.96
N SER A 92 7.76 10.94 14.81
CA SER A 92 7.33 12.33 14.73
C SER A 92 6.10 12.53 13.87
N TRP A 93 5.79 11.57 13.00
CA TRP A 93 4.65 11.64 12.10
C TRP A 93 4.09 10.25 11.79
N GLY A 94 2.97 10.21 11.08
CA GLY A 94 2.22 8.99 10.76
C GLY A 94 0.89 8.93 11.49
N ARG A 95 0.16 7.84 11.21
CA ARG A 95 -1.12 7.54 11.86
C ARG A 95 -0.87 6.64 13.05
N GLY A 96 -0.99 7.17 14.26
CA GLY A 96 -0.67 6.44 15.49
C GLY A 96 -1.55 5.20 15.78
N ASP A 97 -2.59 4.97 14.98
CA ASP A 97 -3.47 3.79 14.96
C ASP A 97 -3.11 2.77 13.85
N PHE A 98 -2.10 3.07 13.03
CA PHE A 98 -1.64 2.25 11.90
C PHE A 98 -0.11 2.10 11.83
N ALA A 99 0.62 3.19 11.63
CA ALA A 99 2.08 3.23 11.57
C ALA A 99 2.65 4.59 12.03
N CYS A 100 3.79 4.55 12.73
CA CYS A 100 4.54 5.74 13.16
C CYS A 100 5.95 5.74 12.56
N TYR A 101 6.37 6.93 12.12
CA TYR A 101 7.60 7.14 11.35
C TYR A 101 8.50 8.19 12.01
N ARG A 102 9.81 8.05 11.80
CA ARG A 102 10.84 9.00 12.23
C ARG A 102 10.89 10.20 11.28
N ASP A 103 11.54 11.28 11.72
CA ASP A 103 11.68 12.52 10.93
C ASP A 103 12.40 12.31 9.59
N ASN A 104 13.30 11.33 9.51
CA ASN A 104 14.07 10.98 8.31
C ASN A 104 13.45 9.85 7.46
N GLU A 105 12.28 9.33 7.86
CA GLU A 105 11.59 8.30 7.08
C GLU A 105 10.56 8.93 6.14
N ILE A 106 10.40 8.33 4.96
CA ILE A 106 9.23 8.50 4.09
C ILE A 106 8.50 7.15 3.98
N SER A 107 7.20 7.17 3.74
CA SER A 107 6.41 5.94 3.67
C SER A 107 5.38 5.93 2.54
N ALA A 108 5.02 4.72 2.14
CA ALA A 108 3.86 4.43 1.32
C ALA A 108 2.98 3.41 2.04
N GLU A 109 1.68 3.59 1.94
CA GLU A 109 0.69 2.81 2.68
C GLU A 109 -0.40 2.29 1.75
N VAL A 110 -0.88 1.08 2.02
CA VAL A 110 -2.13 0.57 1.45
C VAL A 110 -3.01 0.06 2.58
N LYS A 111 -4.13 0.74 2.84
CA LYS A 111 -5.09 0.35 3.89
C LYS A 111 -6.26 -0.43 3.29
N ASN A 112 -7.09 -1.07 4.11
CA ASN A 112 -8.33 -1.69 3.66
C ASN A 112 -9.38 -0.69 3.15
N ASP A 113 -10.36 -1.18 2.36
CA ASP A 113 -11.28 -0.36 1.55
C ASP A 113 -10.50 0.57 0.60
N PRO A 114 -9.75 0.00 -0.37
CA PRO A 114 -8.32 0.18 -0.35
C PRO A 114 -7.94 1.62 -0.62
N GLU A 115 -7.10 2.16 0.25
CA GLU A 115 -6.58 3.51 0.11
C GLU A 115 -5.06 3.40 -0.06
N LEU A 116 -4.57 3.82 -1.23
CA LEU A 116 -3.16 3.91 -1.54
C LEU A 116 -2.67 5.31 -1.18
N THR A 117 -1.65 5.40 -0.32
CA THR A 117 -0.86 6.60 -0.09
C THR A 117 0.56 6.35 -0.61
N THR A 118 1.03 7.22 -1.50
CA THR A 118 2.37 7.10 -2.12
C THR A 118 3.46 7.74 -1.26
N PHE A 119 4.74 7.54 -1.61
CA PHE A 119 5.86 8.25 -0.94
C PHE A 119 5.81 9.78 -1.13
N ASN A 120 5.04 10.25 -2.10
CA ASN A 120 4.75 11.68 -2.30
C ASN A 120 3.58 12.20 -1.44
N ASN A 121 3.03 11.37 -0.54
CA ASN A 121 1.84 11.65 0.27
C ASN A 121 0.58 11.96 -0.56
N ASP A 122 0.55 11.53 -1.83
CA ASP A 122 -0.67 11.52 -2.64
C ASP A 122 -1.50 10.30 -2.24
N THR A 123 -2.76 10.54 -1.89
CA THR A 123 -3.71 9.51 -1.48
C THR A 123 -4.84 9.33 -2.50
N VAL A 124 -5.24 8.08 -2.73
CA VAL A 124 -6.36 7.74 -3.62
C VAL A 124 -7.04 6.44 -3.19
N LYS A 125 -8.34 6.31 -3.44
CA LYS A 125 -9.00 4.99 -3.40
C LYS A 125 -8.46 4.11 -4.53
N PHE A 126 -8.15 2.87 -4.23
CA PHE A 126 -7.45 1.96 -5.12
C PHE A 126 -8.16 0.60 -5.18
N GLN A 127 -9.24 0.57 -5.97
CA GLN A 127 -10.02 -0.65 -6.17
C GLN A 127 -9.35 -1.57 -7.19
N TYR A 128 -8.49 -2.45 -6.68
CA TYR A 128 -7.77 -3.41 -7.50
C TYR A 128 -7.67 -4.74 -6.73
N PRO A 129 -8.33 -5.82 -7.15
CA PRO A 129 -8.49 -7.06 -6.39
C PRO A 129 -7.42 -8.12 -6.74
N CYS A 130 -6.22 -7.69 -7.12
CA CYS A 130 -5.14 -8.58 -7.58
C CYS A 130 -3.81 -8.25 -6.91
N ARG A 131 -2.75 -8.96 -7.32
CA ARG A 131 -1.37 -8.67 -6.94
C ARG A 131 -0.79 -7.57 -7.82
N TYR A 132 -0.09 -6.63 -7.20
CA TYR A 132 0.54 -5.48 -7.85
C TYR A 132 1.90 -5.17 -7.24
N LEU A 133 2.75 -4.53 -8.04
CA LEU A 133 4.05 -4.04 -7.60
C LEU A 133 3.83 -2.75 -6.82
N LEU A 134 3.97 -2.81 -5.50
CA LEU A 134 3.82 -1.64 -4.65
C LEU A 134 5.02 -0.72 -4.84
N THR A 135 6.23 -1.22 -4.65
CA THR A 135 7.46 -0.45 -4.85
C THR A 135 8.63 -1.35 -5.24
N GLU A 136 9.60 -0.77 -5.93
CA GLU A 136 10.90 -1.39 -6.21
C GLU A 136 11.98 -0.34 -6.02
N LEU A 137 13.00 -0.66 -5.22
CA LEU A 137 13.96 0.33 -4.75
C LEU A 137 15.32 -0.28 -4.48
N GLU A 138 16.35 0.54 -4.69
CA GLU A 138 17.73 0.30 -4.29
C GLU A 138 18.08 1.28 -3.17
N LEU A 139 18.62 0.77 -2.06
CA LEU A 139 19.06 1.54 -0.90
C LEU A 139 20.54 1.28 -0.65
N GLN A 140 21.23 2.25 -0.08
CA GLN A 140 22.58 2.01 0.43
C GLN A 140 22.53 1.13 1.69
N LEU A 141 23.39 0.11 1.75
CA LEU A 141 23.65 -0.64 2.97
C LEU A 141 24.68 0.12 3.80
N GLN A 142 24.28 0.54 5.00
CA GLN A 142 25.13 1.22 5.95
C GLN A 142 25.45 0.34 7.15
N ASN A 143 26.68 0.44 7.65
CA ASN A 143 27.05 -0.17 8.92
C ASN A 143 26.53 0.65 10.12
N ALA A 144 26.78 0.18 11.34
CA ALA A 144 26.38 0.85 12.58
C ALA A 144 26.96 2.29 12.77
N HIS A 145 27.92 2.69 11.94
CA HIS A 145 28.52 4.02 11.93
C HIS A 145 28.03 4.92 10.79
N GLY A 146 27.01 4.48 10.03
CA GLY A 146 26.48 5.23 8.88
C GLY A 146 27.40 5.21 7.64
N LYS A 147 28.40 4.32 7.61
CA LYS A 147 29.28 4.19 6.44
C LYS A 147 28.66 3.21 5.45
N GLU A 148 28.58 3.62 4.19
CA GLU A 148 28.22 2.75 3.06
C GLU A 148 29.20 1.58 2.94
N ILE A 149 28.66 0.36 2.93
CA ILE A 149 29.39 -0.90 2.81
C ILE A 149 28.81 -1.81 1.71
N GLY A 150 27.73 -1.39 1.04
CA GLY A 150 27.03 -2.21 0.08
C GLY A 150 25.72 -1.60 -0.41
N GLN A 151 24.88 -2.44 -1.01
CA GLN A 151 23.59 -2.06 -1.58
C GLN A 151 22.50 -3.07 -1.21
N CYS A 152 21.27 -2.60 -1.10
CA CYS A 152 20.09 -3.40 -0.83
C CYS A 152 19.06 -3.16 -1.92
N PHE A 153 18.59 -4.21 -2.57
CA PHE A 153 17.54 -4.16 -3.56
C PHE A 153 16.29 -4.77 -2.96
N PHE A 154 15.17 -4.07 -3.05
CA PHE A 154 13.88 -4.54 -2.56
C PHE A 154 12.83 -4.43 -3.65
N LYS A 155 12.07 -5.51 -3.83
CA LYS A 155 10.89 -5.53 -4.67
C LYS A 155 9.70 -6.00 -3.84
N VAL A 156 8.75 -5.08 -3.63
CA VAL A 156 7.61 -5.27 -2.74
C VAL A 156 6.35 -5.40 -3.56
N HIS A 157 5.68 -6.53 -3.41
CA HIS A 157 4.35 -6.73 -3.95
C HIS A 157 3.34 -6.74 -2.82
N ALA A 158 2.17 -6.20 -3.11
CA ALA A 158 1.01 -6.35 -2.27
C ALA A 158 -0.08 -7.03 -3.09
N PHE A 159 -0.96 -7.76 -2.42
CA PHE A 159 -2.10 -8.35 -3.09
C PHE A 159 -3.35 -8.18 -2.23
N HIS A 160 -4.43 -7.93 -2.95
CA HIS A 160 -5.73 -7.79 -2.36
C HIS A 160 -6.56 -9.03 -2.61
N LYS A 161 -7.54 -9.24 -1.73
CA LYS A 161 -8.63 -10.17 -1.98
C LYS A 161 -9.97 -9.53 -1.79
N ARG A 162 -10.99 -10.21 -2.30
CA ARG A 162 -12.37 -9.82 -2.13
C ARG A 162 -12.99 -10.53 -0.93
N ILE A 163 -13.68 -9.79 -0.06
CA ILE A 163 -14.47 -10.33 1.05
C ILE A 163 -15.80 -9.57 1.14
N ASN A 164 -16.92 -10.29 1.04
CA ASN A 164 -18.27 -9.70 1.16
C ASN A 164 -18.53 -8.48 0.26
N GLY A 165 -17.95 -8.47 -0.94
CA GLY A 165 -18.04 -7.37 -1.90
C GLY A 165 -17.07 -6.21 -1.67
N LYS A 166 -16.22 -6.27 -0.64
CA LYS A 166 -15.14 -5.32 -0.39
C LYS A 166 -13.81 -5.87 -0.86
N ILE A 167 -12.92 -4.99 -1.29
CA ILE A 167 -11.53 -5.33 -1.57
C ILE A 167 -10.73 -5.01 -0.29
N VAL A 168 -9.95 -5.98 0.18
CA VAL A 168 -9.11 -5.84 1.37
C VAL A 168 -7.69 -6.27 1.05
N VAL A 169 -6.74 -5.72 1.78
CA VAL A 169 -5.34 -6.16 1.74
C VAL A 169 -5.25 -7.54 2.37
N ASP A 170 -4.70 -8.50 1.63
CA ASP A 170 -4.58 -9.88 2.11
C ASP A 170 -3.16 -10.32 2.41
N GLY A 171 -2.18 -9.69 1.76
CA GLY A 171 -0.80 -10.04 2.02
C GLY A 171 0.21 -9.18 1.30
N ILE A 172 1.45 -9.44 1.66
CA ILE A 172 2.64 -8.77 1.17
C ILE A 172 3.71 -9.80 0.84
N GLU A 173 4.43 -9.55 -0.26
CA GLU A 173 5.63 -10.26 -0.66
C GLU A 173 6.80 -9.29 -0.79
N ILE A 174 7.97 -9.72 -0.33
CA ILE A 174 9.19 -8.93 -0.42
C ILE A 174 10.30 -9.84 -0.93
N ALA A 175 10.84 -9.52 -2.10
CA ALA A 175 12.12 -10.05 -2.55
C ALA A 175 13.20 -9.04 -2.19
N ALA A 176 14.26 -9.49 -1.53
CA ALA A 176 15.38 -8.64 -1.18
C ALA A 176 16.72 -9.28 -1.55
N LYS A 177 17.62 -8.46 -2.08
CA LYS A 177 19.01 -8.84 -2.38
C LYS A 177 19.94 -7.83 -1.73
N PHE A 178 20.97 -8.31 -1.04
CA PHE A 178 21.99 -7.51 -0.37
C PHE A 178 23.33 -7.81 -1.00
N LEU A 179 24.02 -6.77 -1.45
CA LEU A 179 25.38 -6.84 -2.01
C LEU A 179 26.34 -6.21 -1.00
N LEU A 180 27.29 -6.99 -0.50
CA LEU A 180 28.27 -6.59 0.50
C LEU A 180 29.68 -6.70 -0.10
N GLY A 181 30.27 -5.57 -0.48
CA GLY A 181 31.53 -5.58 -1.23
C GLY A 181 31.41 -6.29 -2.59
N TYR A 182 32.52 -6.87 -3.08
CA TYR A 182 32.59 -7.45 -4.43
C TYR A 182 32.07 -8.89 -4.55
N ASP A 183 32.13 -9.69 -3.46
CA ASP A 183 31.94 -11.15 -3.56
C ASP A 183 30.89 -11.71 -2.58
N HIS A 184 30.27 -10.88 -1.73
CA HIS A 184 29.27 -11.36 -0.79
C HIS A 184 27.87 -10.89 -1.18
N GLU A 185 27.07 -11.82 -1.68
CA GLU A 185 25.64 -11.62 -1.94
C GLU A 185 24.82 -12.40 -0.91
N LYS A 186 23.72 -11.80 -0.47
CA LYS A 186 22.68 -12.47 0.30
C LYS A 186 21.33 -12.16 -0.32
N SER A 187 20.50 -13.17 -0.52
CA SER A 187 19.17 -13.01 -1.09
C SER A 187 18.12 -13.65 -0.18
N LEU A 188 16.93 -13.05 -0.13
CA LEU A 188 15.78 -13.59 0.57
C LEU A 188 14.50 -13.23 -0.18
N SER A 189 13.49 -14.07 -0.02
CA SER A 189 12.15 -13.79 -0.50
C SER A 189 11.16 -14.19 0.58
N ILE A 190 10.24 -13.31 0.96
CA ILE A 190 9.26 -13.58 2.02
C ILE A 190 7.85 -13.29 1.55
N ILE A 191 6.90 -14.03 2.11
CA ILE A 191 5.46 -13.80 1.98
C ILE A 191 4.79 -13.83 3.34
N THR A 192 3.94 -12.85 3.63
CA THR A 192 3.08 -12.80 4.81
C THR A 192 1.66 -12.51 4.36
N TYR A 193 0.71 -13.39 4.66
CA TYR A 193 -0.66 -13.25 4.17
C TYR A 193 -1.70 -13.91 5.07
N GLY A 194 -2.97 -13.58 4.82
CA GLY A 194 -4.11 -14.14 5.51
C GLY A 194 -4.77 -13.14 6.45
N GLN A 195 -5.58 -13.69 7.37
CA GLN A 195 -6.45 -12.92 8.24
C GLN A 195 -6.04 -13.09 9.71
N GLU A 196 -6.50 -12.19 10.57
CA GLU A 196 -6.20 -12.31 12.01
C GLU A 196 -6.64 -13.68 12.55
N GLY A 197 -5.75 -14.32 13.31
CA GLY A 197 -5.91 -15.70 13.79
C GLY A 197 -5.45 -16.80 12.83
N HIS A 198 -5.30 -16.49 11.54
CA HIS A 198 -4.90 -17.43 10.47
C HIS A 198 -3.88 -16.81 9.51
N VAL A 199 -2.87 -16.12 10.03
CA VAL A 199 -1.79 -15.55 9.21
C VAL A 199 -0.75 -16.62 8.90
N THR A 200 -0.45 -16.78 7.62
CA THR A 200 0.59 -17.68 7.10
C THR A 200 1.87 -16.90 6.83
N LEU A 201 2.99 -17.50 7.22
CA LEU A 201 4.34 -16.99 6.99
C LEU A 201 5.10 -17.99 6.12
N GLY A 202 5.65 -17.54 5.00
CA GLY A 202 6.52 -18.32 4.13
C GLY A 202 7.70 -17.50 3.62
N GLY A 203 8.62 -18.17 2.94
CA GLY A 203 9.76 -17.53 2.29
C GLY A 203 10.92 -18.48 2.06
N THR A 204 11.96 -17.97 1.41
CA THR A 204 13.23 -18.64 1.19
C THR A 204 14.35 -17.81 1.81
N ASP A 205 15.38 -18.51 2.25
CA ASP A 205 16.67 -17.94 2.61
C ASP A 205 17.69 -18.39 1.55
N ASN A 206 18.35 -17.44 0.88
CA ASN A 206 19.31 -17.58 -0.22
C ASN A 206 18.78 -17.54 -1.67
N ASP A 207 17.47 -17.36 -1.89
CA ASP A 207 16.95 -17.17 -3.25
C ASP A 207 16.22 -15.83 -3.41
N TYR A 208 16.53 -15.14 -4.51
CA TYR A 208 15.82 -13.95 -4.95
C TYR A 208 14.75 -14.34 -5.97
N LEU A 209 13.49 -14.34 -5.53
CA LEU A 209 12.33 -14.66 -6.34
C LEU A 209 11.65 -13.36 -6.73
N ASP A 210 11.97 -12.86 -7.92
CA ASP A 210 11.59 -11.53 -8.39
C ASP A 210 10.06 -11.32 -8.44
N ASN A 211 9.29 -12.41 -8.52
CA ASN A 211 7.82 -12.41 -8.51
C ASN A 211 7.25 -12.98 -7.21
N GLY A 212 7.97 -12.78 -6.10
CA GLY A 212 7.55 -13.24 -4.78
C GLY A 212 7.83 -14.71 -4.55
N SER A 213 7.67 -15.13 -3.30
CA SER A 213 8.10 -16.46 -2.88
C SER A 213 7.06 -17.55 -3.04
N TYR A 214 5.84 -17.26 -3.48
CA TYR A 214 4.77 -18.27 -3.43
C TYR A 214 5.04 -19.46 -4.37
N ASP A 215 5.41 -20.57 -3.77
CA ASP A 215 5.47 -21.93 -4.33
C ASP A 215 4.89 -22.87 -3.24
N ASP A 216 4.15 -23.89 -3.65
CA ASP A 216 3.54 -24.88 -2.74
C ASP A 216 4.61 -25.63 -1.91
N GLU A 217 5.88 -25.59 -2.36
CA GLU A 217 7.04 -26.20 -1.71
C GLU A 217 7.78 -25.30 -0.70
N LEU A 218 7.25 -24.10 -0.41
CA LEU A 218 7.93 -23.14 0.46
C LEU A 218 8.28 -23.67 1.85
N THR A 219 9.46 -23.27 2.34
CA THR A 219 9.83 -23.50 3.73
C THR A 219 8.97 -22.60 4.63
N HIS A 220 7.99 -23.20 5.30
CA HIS A 220 7.18 -22.51 6.32
C HIS A 220 8.00 -22.27 7.59
N GLY A 221 8.90 -21.30 7.57
CA GLY A 221 9.77 -20.97 8.69
C GLY A 221 10.10 -19.48 8.78
N PRO A 222 10.47 -18.97 9.97
CA PRO A 222 10.92 -17.60 10.12
C PRO A 222 12.25 -17.41 9.39
N VAL A 223 12.28 -16.49 8.43
CA VAL A 223 13.53 -16.01 7.81
C VAL A 223 14.12 -14.97 8.75
N ILE A 224 15.15 -15.36 9.50
CA ILE A 224 15.95 -14.46 10.35
C ILE A 224 17.39 -14.57 9.87
N TYR A 225 17.96 -13.45 9.43
CA TYR A 225 19.36 -13.38 9.03
C TYR A 225 20.04 -12.26 9.80
N SER A 226 21.22 -12.57 10.34
CA SER A 226 22.05 -11.60 11.03
C SER A 226 23.50 -11.91 10.68
N ASP A 227 24.17 -10.94 10.08
CA ASP A 227 25.61 -10.96 9.90
C ASP A 227 26.23 -9.83 10.74
N SER A 228 27.01 -10.24 11.75
CA SER A 228 27.63 -9.31 12.70
C SER A 228 28.76 -8.49 12.06
N ASP A 229 29.42 -9.01 11.03
CA ASP A 229 30.59 -8.37 10.42
C ASP A 229 30.17 -7.24 9.49
N SER A 230 29.01 -7.37 8.86
CA SER A 230 28.40 -6.36 8.00
C SER A 230 27.32 -5.51 8.67
N ASN A 231 26.93 -5.82 9.91
CA ASN A 231 25.77 -5.20 10.57
C ASN A 231 24.47 -5.35 9.75
N LEU A 232 24.39 -6.35 8.87
CA LEU A 232 23.18 -6.69 8.13
C LEU A 232 22.27 -7.50 9.05
N HIS A 233 21.29 -6.80 9.64
CA HIS A 233 20.28 -7.39 10.50
C HIS A 233 18.92 -7.38 9.81
N VAL A 234 18.48 -8.56 9.37
CA VAL A 234 17.16 -8.79 8.80
C VAL A 234 16.27 -9.39 9.88
N LYS A 235 15.25 -8.64 10.28
CA LYS A 235 14.31 -9.03 11.32
C LYS A 235 12.94 -9.26 10.70
N ARG A 236 12.37 -10.43 10.96
CA ARG A 236 10.96 -10.73 10.69
C ARG A 236 10.29 -11.18 11.98
N TYR A 237 9.29 -10.45 12.44
CA TYR A 237 8.64 -10.74 13.73
C TYR A 237 7.17 -10.32 13.78
N ARG A 238 6.41 -10.96 14.67
CA ARG A 238 5.05 -10.55 15.02
C ARG A 238 5.09 -9.67 16.26
N ASN A 239 4.68 -8.42 16.12
CA ASN A 239 4.36 -7.56 17.24
C ASN A 239 2.90 -7.82 17.67
N SER A 240 2.74 -8.80 18.57
CA SER A 240 1.43 -9.26 19.03
C SER A 240 0.59 -8.17 19.71
N HIS A 241 1.22 -7.20 20.38
CA HIS A 241 0.51 -6.10 21.05
C HIS A 241 -0.22 -5.20 20.05
N ASN A 242 0.40 -4.99 18.87
CA ASN A 242 -0.11 -4.11 17.83
C ASN A 242 -0.75 -4.86 16.65
N ARG A 243 -0.86 -6.20 16.74
CA ARG A 243 -1.28 -7.08 15.62
C ARG A 243 -0.54 -6.81 14.31
N GLN A 244 0.76 -6.53 14.41
CA GLN A 244 1.60 -6.18 13.26
C GLN A 244 2.58 -7.33 12.95
N TYR A 245 2.78 -7.59 11.66
CA TYR A 245 3.86 -8.42 11.15
C TYR A 245 4.87 -7.50 10.50
N VAL A 246 6.08 -7.47 11.05
CA VAL A 246 7.12 -6.51 10.67
C VAL A 246 8.26 -7.26 9.99
N PHE A 247 8.71 -6.71 8.87
CA PHE A 247 9.95 -7.06 8.21
C PHE A 247 10.84 -5.81 8.15
N GLU A 248 12.03 -5.89 8.72
CA GLU A 248 12.94 -4.76 8.88
C GLU A 248 14.36 -5.15 8.51
N VAL A 249 15.04 -4.27 7.78
CA VAL A 249 16.46 -4.39 7.46
C VAL A 249 17.16 -3.11 7.90
N GLU A 250 17.67 -3.13 9.14
CA GLU A 250 18.16 -1.93 9.83
C GLU A 250 19.27 -1.21 9.05
N GLY A 251 20.26 -1.96 8.54
CA GLY A 251 21.37 -1.38 7.79
C GLY A 251 20.97 -0.75 6.45
N CYS A 252 19.81 -1.12 5.89
CA CYS A 252 19.30 -0.53 4.66
C CYS A 252 18.28 0.59 4.92
N GLY A 253 17.87 0.81 6.18
CA GLY A 253 16.78 1.73 6.49
C GLY A 253 15.43 1.30 5.90
N PHE A 254 15.20 0.00 5.67
CA PHE A 254 13.96 -0.50 5.09
C PHE A 254 13.07 -1.14 6.16
N ARG A 255 11.79 -0.78 6.18
CA ARG A 255 10.80 -1.38 7.09
C ARG A 255 9.48 -1.57 6.38
N SER A 256 8.94 -2.79 6.43
CA SER A 256 7.58 -3.09 6.00
C SER A 256 6.76 -3.65 7.15
N THR A 257 5.50 -3.23 7.22
CA THR A 257 4.54 -3.66 8.24
C THR A 257 3.26 -4.11 7.57
N PHE A 258 2.75 -5.27 7.96
CA PHE A 258 1.45 -5.79 7.56
C PHE A 258 0.55 -5.97 8.79
N VAL A 259 -0.65 -5.42 8.72
CA VAL A 259 -1.73 -5.62 9.69
C VAL A 259 -2.83 -6.42 8.99
N PRO A 260 -3.07 -7.68 9.37
CA PRO A 260 -4.04 -8.53 8.69
C PRO A 260 -5.48 -8.04 8.94
N PHE A 261 -6.35 -8.28 7.97
CA PHE A 261 -7.78 -8.05 8.15
C PHE A 261 -8.39 -9.07 9.13
N ASP A 262 -9.25 -8.61 10.02
CA ASP A 262 -10.03 -9.46 10.91
C ASP A 262 -11.46 -9.64 10.38
N LEU A 263 -11.81 -10.86 9.97
CA LEU A 263 -13.16 -11.19 9.50
C LEU A 263 -14.23 -11.01 10.58
N HIS A 264 -13.89 -11.27 11.84
CA HIS A 264 -14.85 -11.30 12.94
C HIS A 264 -15.16 -9.88 13.40
N ASP A 265 -14.12 -9.06 13.54
CA ASP A 265 -14.25 -7.67 13.96
C ASP A 265 -14.70 -6.76 12.78
N GLY A 266 -14.29 -7.09 11.56
CA GLY A 266 -14.61 -6.34 10.35
C GLY A 266 -14.26 -4.85 10.48
N ILE A 267 -15.27 -3.98 10.36
CA ILE A 267 -15.10 -2.52 10.51
C ILE A 267 -14.72 -2.12 11.95
N LYS A 268 -15.00 -2.98 12.94
CA LYS A 268 -14.69 -2.73 14.36
C LYS A 268 -13.29 -3.20 14.75
N SER A 269 -12.44 -3.54 13.77
CA SER A 269 -11.06 -3.93 14.02
C SER A 269 -10.37 -2.88 14.90
N ALA A 270 -9.71 -3.35 15.94
CA ALA A 270 -8.98 -2.50 16.88
C ALA A 270 -7.82 -1.76 16.21
N TYR A 271 -7.30 -2.26 15.10
CA TYR A 271 -6.22 -1.66 14.31
C TYR A 271 -6.63 -1.57 12.85
N ILE A 272 -6.07 -0.61 12.13
CA ILE A 272 -6.32 -0.45 10.70
C ILE A 272 -5.56 -1.53 9.93
N PRO A 273 -6.25 -2.41 9.19
CA PRO A 273 -5.58 -3.41 8.39
C PRO A 273 -4.97 -2.79 7.14
N GLY A 274 -3.81 -3.29 6.73
CA GLY A 274 -3.09 -2.74 5.59
C GLY A 274 -1.60 -3.06 5.59
N ILE A 275 -0.89 -2.43 4.66
CA ILE A 275 0.54 -2.49 4.47
C ILE A 275 1.12 -1.10 4.60
N SER A 276 2.28 -0.99 5.25
CA SER A 276 3.13 0.20 5.25
C SER A 276 4.53 -0.19 4.84
N VAL A 277 5.10 0.50 3.86
CA VAL A 277 6.52 0.43 3.51
C VAL A 277 7.15 1.78 3.85
N ALA A 278 8.14 1.78 4.73
CA ALA A 278 8.93 2.94 5.11
C ALA A 278 10.38 2.76 4.70
N VAL A 279 10.97 3.86 4.23
CA VAL A 279 12.40 3.93 3.90
C VAL A 279 13.03 5.14 4.57
N ASP A 280 14.22 4.95 5.12
CA ASP A 280 15.06 6.01 5.67
C ASP A 280 15.73 6.78 4.52
N CYS A 281 15.56 8.10 4.51
CA CYS A 281 16.16 8.99 3.53
C CYS A 281 17.69 9.01 3.63
N ASP A 282 18.27 8.72 4.81
CA ASP A 282 19.71 8.68 5.02
C ASP A 282 20.36 7.51 4.25
N ASN A 283 19.58 6.52 3.84
CA ASN A 283 20.01 5.40 3.00
C ASN A 283 19.90 5.69 1.49
N HIS A 284 19.65 6.95 1.11
CA HIS A 284 19.67 7.44 -0.28
C HIS A 284 18.84 6.59 -1.26
N PRO A 285 17.50 6.53 -1.09
CA PRO A 285 16.65 5.67 -1.90
C PRO A 285 16.74 6.01 -3.39
N GLN A 286 16.96 4.98 -4.21
CA GLN A 286 16.85 5.03 -5.66
C GLN A 286 15.63 4.21 -6.10
N TRP A 287 14.77 4.83 -6.89
CA TRP A 287 13.50 4.23 -7.29
C TRP A 287 13.65 3.50 -8.61
N LEU A 288 13.31 2.22 -8.60
CA LEU A 288 13.37 1.35 -9.77
C LEU A 288 11.95 1.17 -10.33
N ASN A 289 11.86 0.85 -11.63
CA ASN A 289 10.59 0.56 -12.31
C ASN A 289 9.47 1.58 -12.02
N THR A 290 9.83 2.87 -12.01
CA THR A 290 8.94 4.01 -11.68
C THR A 290 7.74 4.18 -12.61
N HIS A 291 7.61 3.36 -13.66
CA HIS A 291 6.46 3.28 -14.57
C HIS A 291 5.50 2.13 -14.22
N LYS A 292 5.89 1.18 -13.36
CA LYS A 292 5.09 0.02 -12.93
C LYS A 292 4.63 0.11 -11.47
N VAL A 293 5.46 0.69 -10.60
CA VAL A 293 5.17 0.78 -9.15
C VAL A 293 3.95 1.67 -8.87
N LEU A 294 3.19 1.35 -7.82
CA LEU A 294 2.05 2.15 -7.38
C LEU A 294 2.38 3.15 -6.26
N ALA A 295 3.32 2.81 -5.38
CA ALA A 295 3.89 3.74 -4.42
C ALA A 295 4.85 4.67 -5.16
N LEU A 296 4.30 5.73 -5.75
CA LEU A 296 5.07 6.66 -6.56
C LEU A 296 6.17 7.33 -5.73
N PRO A 297 7.38 7.50 -6.29
CA PRO A 297 8.47 8.21 -5.64
C PRO A 297 8.09 9.64 -5.25
N PRO A 298 8.78 10.25 -4.28
CA PRO A 298 8.62 11.67 -3.97
C PRO A 298 8.85 12.54 -5.21
N ALA A 299 8.01 13.55 -5.42
CA ALA A 299 8.15 14.46 -6.56
C ALA A 299 9.48 15.23 -6.53
N SER A 300 10.05 15.45 -5.35
CA SER A 300 11.35 16.10 -5.18
C SER A 300 12.51 15.27 -5.74
N GLN A 301 12.33 13.95 -5.86
CA GLN A 301 13.27 13.02 -6.47
C GLN A 301 12.89 12.65 -7.92
N GLY A 302 12.07 13.48 -8.56
CA GLY A 302 11.63 13.28 -9.95
C GLY A 302 10.49 12.28 -10.14
N GLY A 303 9.83 11.86 -9.07
CA GLY A 303 8.64 11.02 -9.14
C GLY A 303 7.42 11.74 -9.74
N PRO A 304 6.56 11.05 -10.53
CA PRO A 304 5.29 11.62 -10.95
C PRO A 304 4.30 11.68 -9.78
N THR A 305 3.37 12.63 -9.81
CA THR A 305 2.21 12.66 -8.90
C THR A 305 1.08 11.81 -9.48
N ILE A 306 0.15 11.35 -8.64
CA ILE A 306 -1.06 10.64 -9.12
C ILE A 306 -1.83 11.53 -10.12
N GLY A 307 -1.90 12.84 -9.85
CA GLY A 307 -2.58 13.80 -10.73
C GLY A 307 -1.92 13.90 -12.11
N SER A 308 -0.58 13.88 -12.17
CA SER A 308 0.15 13.93 -13.44
C SER A 308 -0.09 12.69 -14.30
N ILE A 309 -0.08 11.50 -13.69
CA ILE A 309 -0.39 10.24 -14.38
C ILE A 309 -1.83 10.28 -14.87
N ALA A 310 -2.78 10.68 -14.02
CA ALA A 310 -4.19 10.75 -14.38
C ALA A 310 -4.45 11.69 -15.57
N HIS A 311 -3.78 12.84 -15.60
CA HIS A 311 -3.84 13.78 -16.72
C HIS A 311 -3.24 13.18 -18.00
N GLU A 312 -2.10 12.49 -17.91
CA GLU A 312 -1.43 11.85 -19.05
C GLU A 312 -2.32 10.80 -19.74
N VAL A 313 -3.01 9.96 -18.95
CA VAL A 313 -3.88 8.91 -19.50
C VAL A 313 -5.33 9.35 -19.72
N GLY A 314 -5.69 10.59 -19.37
CA GLY A 314 -7.06 11.11 -19.52
C GLY A 314 -8.10 10.38 -18.65
N LEU A 315 -7.71 9.98 -17.43
CA LEU A 315 -8.56 9.27 -16.47
C LEU A 315 -8.68 10.05 -15.15
N THR A 316 -9.63 9.67 -14.29
CA THR A 316 -9.61 10.14 -12.90
C THR A 316 -8.43 9.55 -12.13
N ARG A 317 -8.04 10.16 -11.01
CA ARG A 317 -6.94 9.68 -10.15
C ARG A 317 -7.07 8.20 -9.76
N GLN A 318 -8.28 7.75 -9.42
CA GLN A 318 -8.57 6.38 -8.99
C GLN A 318 -8.41 5.40 -10.15
N GLN A 319 -9.04 5.72 -11.29
CA GLN A 319 -8.96 4.93 -12.52
C GLN A 319 -7.52 4.84 -13.03
N ALA A 320 -6.76 5.94 -12.99
CA ALA A 320 -5.38 5.97 -13.47
C ALA A 320 -4.46 5.02 -12.67
N MET A 321 -4.62 4.94 -11.35
CA MET A 321 -3.84 4.00 -10.54
C MET A 321 -4.27 2.54 -10.75
N ALA A 322 -5.57 2.29 -10.93
CA ALA A 322 -6.06 0.96 -11.31
C ALA A 322 -5.55 0.53 -12.70
N TYR A 323 -5.64 1.42 -13.69
CA TYR A 323 -5.11 1.21 -15.05
C TYR A 323 -3.62 0.88 -15.03
N ARG A 324 -2.85 1.66 -14.28
CA ARG A 324 -1.43 1.43 -14.07
C ARG A 324 -1.14 0.06 -13.44
N ALA A 325 -1.92 -0.36 -12.45
CA ALA A 325 -1.76 -1.67 -11.82
C ALA A 325 -2.00 -2.82 -12.81
N PHE A 326 -3.06 -2.74 -13.63
CA PHE A 326 -3.33 -3.74 -14.68
C PHE A 326 -2.23 -3.78 -15.75
N THR A 327 -1.79 -2.61 -16.24
CA THR A 327 -0.77 -2.51 -17.32
C THR A 327 0.65 -2.80 -16.86
N ALA A 328 0.91 -2.87 -15.56
CA ALA A 328 2.22 -3.24 -15.01
C ALA A 328 2.60 -4.71 -15.32
N HIS A 329 1.63 -5.55 -15.73
CA HIS A 329 1.80 -6.97 -16.05
C HIS A 329 2.56 -7.75 -14.97
N VAL A 330 2.11 -7.56 -13.73
CA VAL A 330 2.63 -8.27 -12.55
C VAL A 330 2.11 -9.70 -12.59
N GLU A 331 3.02 -10.68 -12.50
CA GLU A 331 2.66 -12.10 -12.43
C GLU A 331 1.74 -12.36 -11.24
N GLN A 332 0.65 -13.10 -11.45
CA GLN A 332 -0.32 -13.42 -10.40
C GLN A 332 0.08 -14.76 -9.76
N SER A 333 1.06 -14.72 -8.86
CA SER A 333 1.61 -15.88 -8.16
C SER A 333 1.10 -16.01 -6.72
N GLN A 334 0.29 -15.09 -6.22
CA GLN A 334 -0.24 -15.12 -4.85
C GLN A 334 -1.16 -16.34 -4.60
N PRO A 335 -1.40 -16.72 -3.32
CA PRO A 335 -2.48 -17.65 -3.00
C PRO A 335 -3.80 -17.17 -3.62
N ASP A 336 -4.57 -18.08 -4.20
CA ASP A 336 -5.80 -17.77 -4.96
C ASP A 336 -5.55 -16.82 -6.15
N SER A 337 -4.49 -17.07 -6.92
CA SER A 337 -4.16 -16.30 -8.12
C SER A 337 -5.34 -16.20 -9.09
N CYS A 338 -5.51 -15.01 -9.67
CA CYS A 338 -6.66 -14.66 -10.50
C CYS A 338 -6.17 -14.28 -11.90
N GLN A 339 -6.36 -15.18 -12.86
CA GLN A 339 -5.90 -15.02 -14.24
C GLN A 339 -6.56 -13.82 -14.93
N GLU A 340 -7.78 -13.48 -14.52
CA GLU A 340 -8.62 -12.40 -15.04
C GLU A 340 -7.97 -11.01 -14.88
N CYS A 341 -7.04 -10.87 -13.93
CA CYS A 341 -6.24 -9.65 -13.78
C CYS A 341 -5.35 -9.42 -15.02
N THR A 342 -4.88 -10.50 -15.64
CA THR A 342 -4.15 -10.46 -16.92
C THR A 342 -5.10 -10.17 -18.07
N ASP A 343 -6.28 -10.80 -18.08
CA ASP A 343 -7.27 -10.64 -19.16
C ASP A 343 -7.78 -9.20 -19.28
N VAL A 344 -7.99 -8.51 -18.14
CA VAL A 344 -8.31 -7.08 -18.12
C VAL A 344 -7.20 -6.25 -18.79
N ALA A 345 -5.94 -6.52 -18.48
CA ALA A 345 -4.82 -5.80 -19.08
C ALA A 345 -4.71 -6.04 -20.59
N ASP A 346 -5.01 -7.26 -21.05
CA ASP A 346 -5.04 -7.59 -22.48
C ASP A 346 -6.22 -6.94 -23.21
N SER A 347 -7.36 -6.77 -22.53
CA SER A 347 -8.53 -6.06 -23.06
C SER A 347 -8.19 -4.62 -23.46
N PHE A 348 -7.30 -3.95 -22.73
CA PHE A 348 -6.90 -2.57 -23.03
C PHE A 348 -6.15 -2.44 -24.35
N LYS A 349 -5.43 -3.49 -24.78
CA LYS A 349 -4.63 -3.48 -26.01
C LYS A 349 -5.49 -3.40 -27.28
N LYS A 350 -6.79 -3.69 -27.15
CA LYS A 350 -7.77 -3.62 -28.25
C LYS A 350 -8.33 -2.21 -28.46
N CYS A 351 -8.08 -1.28 -27.53
CA CYS A 351 -8.70 0.03 -27.49
C CYS A 351 -7.77 1.11 -28.07
N SER A 352 -8.34 2.10 -28.76
CA SER A 352 -7.68 3.41 -28.90
C SER A 352 -7.70 4.17 -27.56
N ASP A 353 -6.83 5.17 -27.39
CA ASP A 353 -6.78 5.99 -26.17
C ASP A 353 -8.12 6.65 -25.84
N TYR A 354 -8.86 7.10 -26.87
CA TYR A 354 -10.18 7.69 -26.70
C TYR A 354 -11.21 6.67 -26.22
N GLU A 355 -11.29 5.50 -26.86
CA GLU A 355 -12.22 4.44 -26.46
C GLU A 355 -11.93 3.95 -25.06
N LEU A 356 -10.65 3.80 -24.71
CA LEU A 356 -10.21 3.40 -23.39
C LEU A 356 -10.66 4.41 -22.31
N SER A 357 -10.46 5.70 -22.54
CA SER A 357 -10.92 6.75 -21.61
C SER A 357 -12.43 6.69 -21.37
N VAL A 358 -13.23 6.53 -22.44
CA VAL A 358 -14.68 6.35 -22.34
C VAL A 358 -15.03 5.05 -21.60
N ALA A 359 -14.35 3.95 -21.93
CA ALA A 359 -14.59 2.65 -21.31
C ALA A 359 -14.34 2.69 -19.79
N TRP A 360 -13.27 3.34 -19.34
CA TRP A 360 -13.00 3.53 -17.91
C TRP A 360 -14.08 4.35 -17.21
N ASP A 361 -14.53 5.47 -17.81
CA ASP A 361 -15.63 6.27 -17.25
C ASP A 361 -16.90 5.43 -17.06
N LYS A 362 -17.19 4.55 -18.02
CA LYS A 362 -18.44 3.79 -18.09
C LYS A 362 -18.41 2.45 -17.35
N CYS A 363 -17.26 1.82 -17.22
CA CYS A 363 -17.12 0.47 -16.67
C CYS A 363 -16.52 0.44 -15.26
N TYR A 364 -15.77 1.47 -14.83
CA TYR A 364 -15.02 1.41 -13.55
C TYR A 364 -15.88 1.20 -12.31
N TRP A 365 -17.17 1.59 -12.35
CA TRP A 365 -18.11 1.33 -11.26
C TRP A 365 -18.23 -0.17 -10.91
N ILE A 366 -17.94 -1.08 -11.83
CA ILE A 366 -17.90 -2.54 -11.60
C ILE A 366 -16.86 -2.90 -10.53
N LEU A 367 -15.73 -2.19 -10.52
CA LEU A 367 -14.64 -2.37 -9.54
C LEU A 367 -14.87 -1.59 -8.25
N ASP A 368 -15.62 -0.47 -8.30
CA ASP A 368 -15.78 0.45 -7.16
C ASP A 368 -17.13 0.37 -6.44
N THR A 369 -18.04 -0.52 -6.86
CA THR A 369 -19.39 -0.61 -6.24
C THR A 369 -19.53 -1.88 -5.38
N PRO A 370 -19.35 -1.81 -4.03
CA PRO A 370 -19.38 -3.00 -3.19
C PRO A 370 -20.69 -3.78 -3.24
N SER A 371 -21.83 -3.09 -3.41
CA SER A 371 -23.14 -3.76 -3.54
C SER A 371 -23.23 -4.59 -4.81
N PHE A 372 -22.64 -4.12 -5.92
CA PHE A 372 -22.59 -4.86 -7.18
C PHE A 372 -21.64 -6.05 -7.04
N ILE A 373 -20.42 -5.82 -6.55
CA ILE A 373 -19.44 -6.89 -6.33
C ILE A 373 -20.01 -7.97 -5.41
N ARG A 374 -20.70 -7.56 -4.32
CA ARG A 374 -21.39 -8.48 -3.43
C ARG A 374 -22.49 -9.25 -4.15
N CYS A 375 -23.25 -8.60 -5.02
CA CYS A 375 -24.34 -9.20 -5.79
C CYS A 375 -23.87 -10.41 -6.59
N ILE A 376 -22.88 -10.20 -7.44
CA ILE A 376 -22.31 -11.21 -8.34
C ILE A 376 -21.42 -12.23 -7.61
N SER A 377 -21.10 -11.97 -6.34
CA SER A 377 -20.40 -12.91 -5.46
C SER A 377 -21.35 -13.89 -4.74
N LYS A 378 -22.64 -13.57 -4.61
CA LYS A 378 -23.58 -14.39 -3.80
C LYS A 378 -23.78 -15.78 -4.37
N ASP A 379 -23.76 -15.90 -5.69
CA ASP A 379 -23.98 -17.17 -6.38
C ASP A 379 -22.70 -18.03 -6.43
N TYR A 380 -21.53 -17.42 -6.14
CA TYR A 380 -20.23 -18.09 -6.10
C TYR A 380 -19.36 -17.53 -4.95
N PRO A 381 -19.66 -17.92 -3.70
CA PRO A 381 -18.94 -17.43 -2.52
C PRO A 381 -17.47 -17.89 -2.49
N ASP A 382 -17.16 -18.99 -3.17
CA ASP A 382 -15.84 -19.65 -3.16
C ASP A 382 -15.06 -19.48 -4.47
N THR A 383 -15.61 -18.79 -5.49
CA THR A 383 -14.80 -18.38 -6.64
C THR A 383 -14.14 -17.06 -6.28
N SER A 384 -12.83 -17.03 -6.47
CA SER A 384 -11.87 -15.93 -6.48
C SER A 384 -12.44 -14.64 -7.12
N SER A 385 -11.65 -13.57 -7.14
CA SER A 385 -11.95 -12.28 -7.78
C SER A 385 -12.47 -12.33 -9.23
N GLU A 386 -12.52 -13.50 -9.85
CA GLU A 386 -12.84 -13.86 -11.23
C GLU A 386 -14.09 -13.18 -11.80
N SER A 387 -15.26 -13.32 -11.15
CA SER A 387 -16.52 -12.95 -11.80
C SER A 387 -16.63 -11.45 -12.11
N HIS A 388 -16.27 -10.57 -11.17
CA HIS A 388 -16.35 -9.12 -11.38
C HIS A 388 -15.26 -8.55 -12.28
N LEU A 389 -14.06 -9.15 -12.26
CA LEU A 389 -12.98 -8.77 -13.17
C LEU A 389 -13.29 -9.17 -14.61
N SER A 390 -13.86 -10.36 -14.81
CA SER A 390 -14.34 -10.80 -16.11
C SER A 390 -15.44 -9.87 -16.66
N TYR A 391 -16.39 -9.44 -15.82
CA TYR A 391 -17.39 -8.43 -16.22
C TYR A 391 -16.77 -7.09 -16.56
N PHE A 392 -15.75 -6.65 -15.80
CA PHE A 392 -15.03 -5.42 -16.10
C PHE A 392 -14.28 -5.51 -17.44
N ALA A 393 -13.52 -6.59 -17.66
CA ALA A 393 -12.82 -6.86 -18.93
C ALA A 393 -13.80 -6.82 -20.11
N THR A 394 -14.88 -7.61 -20.03
CA THR A 394 -15.92 -7.68 -21.07
C THR A 394 -16.53 -6.29 -21.35
N CYS A 395 -16.82 -5.50 -20.31
CA CYS A 395 -17.34 -4.14 -20.49
C CYS A 395 -16.35 -3.26 -21.27
N ILE A 396 -15.06 -3.32 -20.93
CA ILE A 396 -14.02 -2.57 -21.63
C ILE A 396 -13.93 -3.01 -23.10
N GLU A 397 -13.85 -4.33 -23.35
CA GLU A 397 -13.77 -4.88 -24.71
C GLU A 397 -14.92 -4.39 -25.60
N HIS A 398 -16.16 -4.39 -25.10
CA HIS A 398 -17.30 -3.89 -25.87
C HIS A 398 -17.17 -2.42 -26.28
N TYR A 399 -16.70 -1.55 -25.39
CA TYR A 399 -16.46 -0.15 -25.74
C TYR A 399 -15.36 -0.02 -26.80
N CYS A 400 -14.35 -0.88 -26.75
CA CYS A 400 -13.24 -0.88 -27.69
C CYS A 400 -13.58 -1.48 -29.05
N ASP A 401 -14.58 -2.36 -29.10
CA ASP A 401 -15.17 -2.87 -30.35
C ASP A 401 -16.23 -1.91 -30.94
N GLY A 402 -16.45 -0.74 -30.32
CA GLY A 402 -17.41 0.28 -30.76
C GLY A 402 -18.87 0.06 -30.31
N PHE A 403 -19.10 -0.88 -29.38
CA PHE A 403 -20.42 -1.17 -28.81
C PHE A 403 -20.64 -0.41 -27.49
N HIS A 404 -21.33 0.73 -27.55
CA HIS A 404 -21.60 1.59 -26.38
C HIS A 404 -22.85 1.19 -25.55
N GLN A 405 -23.30 -0.05 -25.63
CA GLN A 405 -24.60 -0.46 -25.05
C GLN A 405 -24.55 -0.81 -23.55
N CYS A 406 -23.38 -0.82 -22.90
CA CYS A 406 -23.25 -1.19 -21.48
C CYS A 406 -23.87 -0.18 -20.49
N ASP A 407 -24.37 0.98 -20.95
CA ASP A 407 -24.92 2.05 -20.11
C ASP A 407 -26.14 1.62 -19.26
N GLU A 408 -26.84 0.54 -19.60
CA GLU A 408 -28.04 0.06 -18.87
C GLU A 408 -27.71 -0.83 -17.66
N LEU A 409 -26.49 -1.36 -17.54
CA LEU A 409 -26.10 -2.30 -16.47
C LEU A 409 -26.17 -1.67 -15.07
N ARG A 410 -25.94 -0.36 -14.95
CA ARG A 410 -25.91 0.38 -13.68
C ARG A 410 -27.26 0.37 -12.94
N LYS A 411 -28.36 0.02 -13.62
CA LYS A 411 -29.73 -0.01 -13.05
C LYS A 411 -30.13 -1.38 -12.47
N CYS A 412 -29.27 -2.39 -12.56
CA CYS A 412 -29.62 -3.75 -12.16
C CYS A 412 -29.52 -3.92 -10.63
N SER A 413 -30.67 -3.85 -9.98
CA SER A 413 -30.88 -4.41 -8.65
C SER A 413 -30.73 -5.94 -8.71
N CYS A 414 -30.09 -6.54 -7.70
CA CYS A 414 -29.85 -7.98 -7.52
C CYS A 414 -31.09 -8.88 -7.57
N HIS A 415 -31.70 -9.02 -8.75
CA HIS A 415 -32.64 -10.09 -9.06
C HIS A 415 -31.96 -11.03 -10.03
N ASN A 416 -31.69 -12.25 -9.55
CA ASN A 416 -30.80 -13.25 -10.12
C ASN A 416 -31.16 -13.68 -11.56
N ASP A 417 -32.37 -13.42 -12.04
CA ASP A 417 -32.76 -13.79 -13.42
C ASP A 417 -32.40 -12.71 -14.47
N HIS A 418 -31.94 -11.53 -14.04
CA HIS A 418 -31.74 -10.38 -14.94
C HIS A 418 -30.29 -10.13 -15.34
N LEU A 419 -29.28 -10.51 -14.55
CA LEU A 419 -27.87 -10.20 -14.85
C LEU A 419 -27.36 -10.95 -16.10
N ASP A 420 -27.59 -12.26 -16.19
CA ASP A 420 -27.21 -13.07 -17.35
C ASP A 420 -28.00 -12.67 -18.61
N ASN A 421 -29.29 -12.35 -18.46
CA ASN A 421 -30.16 -11.90 -19.55
C ASN A 421 -29.83 -10.49 -20.03
N ILE A 422 -29.36 -9.60 -19.16
CA ILE A 422 -28.98 -8.23 -19.51
C ILE A 422 -27.60 -8.24 -20.18
N LEU A 423 -26.64 -9.03 -19.72
CA LEU A 423 -25.38 -9.12 -20.45
C LEU A 423 -25.54 -9.78 -21.82
N THR A 424 -26.36 -10.83 -21.94
CA THR A 424 -26.68 -11.42 -23.26
C THR A 424 -27.57 -10.54 -24.15
N SER A 425 -28.27 -9.53 -23.62
CA SER A 425 -29.17 -8.66 -24.40
C SER A 425 -28.68 -7.23 -24.63
N THR A 426 -27.85 -6.68 -23.74
CA THR A 426 -27.29 -5.32 -23.77
C THR A 426 -25.80 -5.30 -24.10
N CYS A 427 -25.08 -6.41 -23.88
CA CYS A 427 -23.71 -6.63 -24.34
C CYS A 427 -23.73 -7.80 -25.34
N LYS A 428 -24.41 -7.62 -26.47
CA LYS A 428 -24.54 -8.69 -27.47
C LYS A 428 -23.18 -8.97 -28.14
N TYR A 429 -22.82 -10.25 -28.15
CA TYR A 429 -21.82 -10.87 -29.02
C TYR A 429 -22.06 -10.57 -30.51
#